data_AF-A0A4Y9AB28-F1
#
_entry.id   AF-A0A4Y9AB28-F1
#
_cell.length_a   1.000
_cell.length_b   1.000
_cell.length_c   1.000
_cell.angle_alpha   90.00
_cell.angle_beta   90.00
_cell.angle_gamma   90.00
#
_symmetry.space_group_name_H-M   'P 1'
#
loop_
_entity.id
_entity.type
_entity.pdbx_description
1 polymer ?
#
loop_
_entity_poly.entity_id
_entity_poly.type
_entity_poly.pdbx_seq_one_letter_code
_entity_poly.pdbx_strand_id
1 'polypeptide(L)'
;MKMKDKLLSNVKAVKPEDNAFKAFKKRFSTVMGDQLDLTDDQLKQIYDGMSPYIETSIYAEMEDVLAAIRNTYHALVNWVSEETAKSSEKHEDQSDKHSGVRTLGSHKSFSKHKQSNHPVTEEKQSKDELPKQDAIQRYMSDEKSFNRFVTHVVTNYQSLPKQRIDVLVFKHEGYQRLELTLFGGSFVQHYGFRTAYHLHNDLMHAFHTAFDDLLAKGTVLTSDQAIQEQVLAPVLKRFEAKIAVKVGNDDEQAESL
;
A
#
# COMPACT_ATOMS: atom_id res chain seq x y z
N MET A 1 -17.89 34.86 -57.78
CA MET A 1 -16.52 34.62 -57.27
C MET A 1 -16.34 35.46 -56.01
N LYS A 2 -16.01 34.97 -54.81
CA LYS A 2 -15.98 33.64 -54.20
C LYS A 2 -15.89 33.91 -52.68
N MET A 3 -16.89 33.45 -51.93
CA MET A 3 -16.70 32.63 -50.71
C MET A 3 -15.44 32.89 -49.88
N LYS A 4 -15.42 33.91 -49.02
CA LYS A 4 -14.43 33.98 -47.92
C LYS A 4 -15.01 34.21 -46.53
N ASP A 5 -16.24 34.71 -46.40
CA ASP A 5 -16.75 35.12 -45.08
C ASP A 5 -17.67 34.12 -44.38
N LYS A 6 -17.81 32.89 -44.92
CA LYS A 6 -18.73 31.86 -44.37
C LYS A 6 -18.06 30.60 -43.84
N LEU A 7 -16.73 30.55 -43.76
CA LEU A 7 -16.00 29.33 -43.32
C LEU A 7 -15.38 29.41 -41.92
N LEU A 8 -15.53 30.53 -41.19
CA LEU A 8 -14.94 30.66 -39.84
C LEU A 8 -15.96 30.53 -38.70
N SER A 9 -17.26 30.37 -38.97
CA SER A 9 -18.28 30.29 -37.92
C SER A 9 -18.65 28.87 -37.47
N ASN A 10 -18.02 27.82 -38.01
CA ASN A 10 -18.38 26.43 -37.72
C ASN A 10 -17.28 25.58 -37.07
N VAL A 11 -16.16 26.18 -36.64
CA VAL A 11 -15.31 25.51 -35.68
C VAL A 11 -16.01 25.65 -34.33
N LYS A 12 -16.79 24.64 -33.93
CA LYS A 12 -17.06 24.40 -32.50
C LYS A 12 -15.72 24.53 -31.83
N ALA A 13 -15.52 25.59 -31.06
CA ALA A 13 -14.34 25.75 -30.22
C ALA A 13 -14.36 24.55 -29.26
N VAL A 14 -13.71 23.47 -29.65
CA VAL A 14 -13.37 22.37 -28.75
C VAL A 14 -12.49 23.04 -27.72
N LYS A 15 -13.01 23.20 -26.50
CA LYS A 15 -12.23 23.79 -25.43
C LYS A 15 -10.94 22.96 -25.31
N PRO A 16 -9.75 23.57 -25.23
CA PRO A 16 -8.49 22.86 -25.09
C PRO A 16 -8.52 21.81 -23.95
N GLU A 17 -9.28 22.12 -22.90
CA GLU A 17 -9.54 21.27 -21.72
C GLU A 17 -10.20 19.92 -22.05
N ASP A 18 -11.13 19.87 -23.02
CA ASP A 18 -11.81 18.63 -23.41
C ASP A 18 -10.88 17.64 -24.10
N ASN A 19 -9.83 18.14 -24.77
CA ASN A 19 -8.83 17.29 -25.41
C ASN A 19 -7.79 16.78 -24.42
N ALA A 20 -7.39 17.61 -23.46
CA ALA A 20 -6.46 17.24 -22.40
C ALA A 20 -7.01 16.09 -21.52
N PHE A 21 -8.25 16.21 -21.06
CA PHE A 21 -8.89 15.16 -20.28
C PHE A 21 -9.09 13.86 -21.10
N LYS A 22 -9.47 13.95 -22.37
CA LYS A 22 -9.58 12.77 -23.24
C LYS A 22 -8.24 12.06 -23.44
N ALA A 23 -7.16 12.82 -23.60
CA ALA A 23 -5.82 12.26 -23.70
C ALA A 23 -5.40 11.56 -22.41
N PHE A 24 -5.63 12.21 -21.26
CA PHE A 24 -5.43 11.62 -19.94
C PHE A 24 -6.22 10.32 -19.78
N LYS A 25 -7.53 10.32 -20.07
CA LYS A 25 -8.38 9.12 -19.99
C LYS A 25 -7.86 7.96 -20.84
N LYS A 26 -7.49 8.23 -22.09
CA LYS A 26 -6.93 7.22 -22.99
C LYS A 26 -5.60 6.66 -22.46
N ARG A 27 -4.76 7.51 -21.87
CA ARG A 27 -3.48 7.06 -21.34
C ARG A 27 -3.64 6.30 -20.03
N PHE A 28 -4.52 6.75 -19.16
CA PHE A 28 -4.92 6.04 -17.95
C PHE A 28 -5.34 4.62 -18.26
N SER A 29 -6.27 4.40 -19.21
CA SER A 29 -6.71 3.05 -19.57
C SER A 29 -5.59 2.19 -20.16
N THR A 30 -4.61 2.81 -20.84
CA THR A 30 -3.44 2.10 -21.37
C THR A 30 -2.47 1.65 -20.27
N VAL A 31 -2.28 2.47 -19.23
CA VAL A 31 -1.30 2.21 -18.16
C VAL A 31 -1.88 1.39 -17.02
N MET A 32 -3.13 1.66 -16.64
CA MET A 32 -3.80 0.98 -15.53
C MET A 32 -4.55 -0.28 -15.97
N GLY A 33 -4.89 -0.40 -17.26
CA GLY A 33 -5.67 -1.52 -17.79
C GLY A 33 -6.97 -1.72 -17.01
N ASP A 34 -7.28 -2.97 -16.70
CA ASP A 34 -8.50 -3.37 -15.97
C ASP A 34 -8.30 -3.40 -14.43
N GLN A 35 -7.19 -2.84 -13.92
CA GLN A 35 -6.89 -2.87 -12.47
C GLN A 35 -7.80 -1.95 -11.64
N LEU A 36 -8.36 -0.92 -12.28
CA LEU A 36 -9.20 0.11 -11.68
C LEU A 36 -10.34 0.45 -12.63
N ASP A 37 -11.54 -0.04 -12.32
CA ASP A 37 -12.75 0.31 -13.06
C ASP A 37 -13.35 1.60 -12.48
N LEU A 38 -12.87 2.74 -13.01
CA LEU A 38 -13.32 4.08 -12.63
C LEU A 38 -14.34 4.60 -13.64
N THR A 39 -15.39 5.23 -13.13
CA THR A 39 -16.32 5.98 -13.98
C THR A 39 -15.64 7.21 -14.56
N ASP A 40 -16.19 7.74 -15.66
CA ASP A 40 -15.71 8.99 -16.27
C ASP A 40 -15.68 10.14 -15.25
N ASP A 41 -16.67 10.20 -14.36
CA ASP A 41 -16.76 11.23 -13.32
C ASP A 41 -15.68 11.07 -12.25
N GLN A 42 -15.39 9.84 -11.81
CA GLN A 42 -14.28 9.55 -10.88
C GLN A 42 -12.94 9.90 -11.51
N LEU A 43 -12.73 9.49 -12.76
CA LEU A 43 -11.50 9.80 -13.48
C LEU A 43 -11.34 11.31 -13.69
N LYS A 44 -12.46 12.02 -13.91
CA LYS A 44 -12.49 13.48 -14.01
C LYS A 44 -12.13 14.14 -12.68
N GLN A 45 -12.62 13.64 -11.55
CA GLN A 45 -12.24 14.14 -10.22
C GLN A 45 -10.74 13.98 -9.94
N ILE A 46 -10.14 12.85 -10.32
CA ILE A 46 -8.69 12.64 -10.20
C ILE A 46 -7.93 13.67 -11.05
N TYR A 47 -8.33 13.82 -12.31
CA TYR A 47 -7.73 14.80 -13.22
C TYR A 47 -7.84 16.23 -12.68
N ASP A 48 -9.04 16.64 -12.24
CA ASP A 48 -9.30 17.98 -11.73
C ASP A 48 -8.57 18.23 -10.40
N GLY A 49 -8.36 17.20 -9.59
CA GLY A 49 -7.56 17.29 -8.36
C GLY A 49 -6.08 17.56 -8.63
N MET A 50 -5.51 16.99 -9.69
CA MET A 50 -4.10 17.19 -10.03
C MET A 50 -3.85 18.41 -10.92
N SER A 51 -4.81 18.77 -11.78
CA SER A 51 -4.63 19.82 -12.79
C SER A 51 -4.08 21.15 -12.26
N PRO A 52 -4.44 21.64 -11.05
CA PRO A 52 -3.89 22.88 -10.50
C PRO A 52 -2.39 22.83 -10.18
N TYR A 53 -1.83 21.63 -10.02
CA TYR A 53 -0.45 21.40 -9.60
C TYR A 53 0.47 21.04 -10.77
N ILE A 54 -0.08 20.89 -11.98
CA ILE A 54 0.70 20.65 -13.19
C ILE A 54 1.34 21.97 -13.61
N GLU A 55 2.66 22.06 -13.55
CA GLU A 55 3.39 23.30 -13.80
C GLU A 55 3.49 23.62 -15.29
N THR A 56 3.55 22.60 -16.14
CA THR A 56 3.80 22.74 -17.58
C THR A 56 2.57 22.42 -18.42
N SER A 57 2.32 21.13 -18.66
CA SER A 57 1.12 20.62 -19.31
C SER A 57 0.92 19.16 -18.95
N ILE A 58 -0.33 18.70 -18.96
CA ILE A 58 -0.62 17.27 -18.72
C ILE A 58 0.12 16.34 -19.69
N TYR A 59 0.43 16.81 -20.89
CA TYR A 59 1.17 16.01 -21.88
C TYR A 59 2.64 15.81 -21.49
N ALA A 60 3.25 16.80 -20.84
CA ALA A 60 4.64 16.74 -20.41
C ALA A 60 4.79 15.94 -19.10
N GLU A 61 3.79 16.00 -18.22
CA GLU A 61 3.85 15.41 -16.88
C GLU A 61 2.99 14.13 -16.75
N MET A 62 2.50 13.61 -17.88
CA MET A 62 1.59 12.46 -17.94
C MET A 62 2.14 11.24 -17.22
N GLU A 63 3.44 10.97 -17.35
CA GLU A 63 4.05 9.79 -16.72
C GLU A 63 4.12 9.93 -15.20
N ASP A 64 4.42 11.12 -14.69
CA ASP A 64 4.49 11.40 -13.25
C ASP A 64 3.10 11.35 -12.62
N VAL A 65 2.10 11.92 -13.32
CA VAL A 65 0.68 11.83 -12.96
C VAL A 65 0.21 10.37 -12.87
N LEU A 66 0.51 9.56 -13.89
CA LEU A 66 0.12 8.15 -13.91
C LEU A 66 0.91 7.31 -12.91
N ALA A 67 2.18 7.66 -12.64
CA ALA A 67 2.96 7.03 -11.58
C ALA A 67 2.36 7.31 -10.21
N ALA A 68 1.90 8.54 -9.93
CA ALA A 68 1.23 8.88 -8.68
C ALA A 68 -0.07 8.10 -8.48
N ILE A 69 -0.88 7.96 -9.54
CA ILE A 69 -2.09 7.12 -9.53
C ILE A 69 -1.73 5.66 -9.23
N ARG A 70 -0.77 5.09 -9.97
CA ARG A 70 -0.37 3.68 -9.81
C ARG A 70 0.18 3.40 -8.41
N ASN A 71 1.03 4.28 -7.89
CA ASN A 71 1.59 4.13 -6.55
C ASN A 71 0.49 4.20 -5.48
N THR A 72 -0.50 5.08 -5.67
CA THR A 72 -1.67 5.17 -4.79
C THR A 72 -2.55 3.94 -4.87
N TYR A 73 -2.71 3.34 -6.05
CA TYR A 73 -3.41 2.07 -6.19
C TYR A 73 -2.72 0.95 -5.41
N HIS A 74 -1.39 0.86 -5.45
CA HIS A 74 -0.66 -0.11 -4.63
C HIS A 74 -0.87 0.11 -3.12
N ALA A 75 -0.91 1.37 -2.66
CA ALA A 75 -1.24 1.69 -1.27
C ALA A 75 -2.68 1.26 -0.91
N LEU A 76 -3.64 1.50 -1.81
CA LEU A 76 -5.03 1.06 -1.66
C LEU A 76 -5.16 -0.46 -1.49
N VAL A 77 -4.47 -1.24 -2.33
CA VAL A 77 -4.47 -2.71 -2.24
C VAL A 77 -4.01 -3.16 -0.85
N ASN A 78 -2.99 -2.49 -0.30
CA ASN A 78 -2.50 -2.77 1.04
C ASN A 78 -3.52 -2.41 2.12
N TRP A 79 -4.16 -1.22 2.05
CA TRP A 79 -5.20 -0.82 3.01
C TRP A 79 -6.37 -1.80 3.06
N VAL A 80 -6.89 -2.21 1.90
CA VAL A 80 -7.99 -3.17 1.80
C VAL A 80 -7.57 -4.55 2.34
N SER A 81 -6.33 -4.96 2.10
CA SER A 81 -5.79 -6.22 2.62
C SER A 81 -5.63 -6.19 4.15
N GLU A 82 -5.19 -5.07 4.73
CA GLU A 82 -5.07 -4.92 6.18
C GLU A 82 -6.43 -4.83 6.88
N GLU A 83 -7.43 -4.17 6.29
CA GLU A 83 -8.79 -4.09 6.82
C GLU A 83 -9.49 -5.46 6.84
N THR A 84 -9.27 -6.25 5.79
CA THR A 84 -9.80 -7.62 5.70
C THR A 84 -9.13 -8.56 6.70
N ALA A 85 -7.81 -8.44 6.93
CA ALA A 85 -7.12 -9.20 7.97
C ALA A 85 -7.64 -8.88 9.39
N LYS A 86 -7.80 -7.59 9.72
CA LYS A 86 -8.27 -7.13 11.04
C LYS A 86 -9.72 -7.52 11.35
N SER A 87 -10.56 -7.68 10.33
CA SER A 87 -11.94 -8.13 10.51
C SER A 87 -12.05 -9.66 10.68
N SER A 88 -11.11 -10.42 10.12
CA SER A 88 -11.00 -11.87 10.34
C SER A 88 -10.51 -12.23 11.74
N GLU A 89 -9.50 -11.52 12.26
CA GLU A 89 -8.95 -11.77 13.61
C GLU A 89 -10.00 -11.55 14.73
N LYS A 90 -10.95 -10.63 14.54
CA LYS A 90 -12.04 -10.40 15.50
C LYS A 90 -13.07 -11.53 15.56
N HIS A 91 -13.11 -12.42 14.56
CA HIS A 91 -14.08 -13.51 14.49
C HIS A 91 -13.54 -14.86 15.00
N GLU A 92 -12.22 -15.05 15.10
CA GLU A 92 -11.63 -16.27 15.67
C GLU A 92 -11.75 -16.34 17.20
N ASP A 93 -11.72 -15.19 17.88
CA ASP A 93 -11.71 -15.10 19.35
C ASP A 93 -13.07 -15.42 20.03
N GLN A 94 -14.11 -15.76 19.26
CA GLN A 94 -15.45 -16.10 19.77
C GLN A 94 -15.94 -17.51 19.40
N SER A 95 -15.15 -18.33 18.71
CA SER A 95 -15.62 -19.65 18.24
C SER A 95 -15.24 -20.86 19.12
N ASP A 96 -14.42 -20.69 20.17
CA ASP A 96 -13.98 -21.79 21.03
C ASP A 96 -14.73 -21.87 22.38
N LYS A 97 -16.06 -21.82 22.36
CA LYS A 97 -16.88 -22.37 23.45
C LYS A 97 -18.16 -22.99 22.89
N HIS A 98 -18.07 -24.28 22.52
CA HIS A 98 -19.02 -25.36 22.87
C HIS A 98 -18.93 -26.51 21.85
N SER A 99 -18.26 -27.60 22.23
CA SER A 99 -18.94 -28.91 22.29
C SER A 99 -18.08 -29.90 23.06
N GLY A 100 -18.72 -30.53 24.04
CA GLY A 100 -18.09 -31.47 24.94
C GLY A 100 -17.86 -32.84 24.32
N VAL A 101 -16.83 -33.50 24.86
CA VAL A 101 -16.83 -34.91 25.26
C VAL A 101 -17.27 -35.93 24.21
N ARG A 102 -16.29 -36.65 23.66
CA ARG A 102 -16.39 -38.12 23.48
C ARG A 102 -15.02 -38.79 23.32
N THR A 103 -14.68 -39.56 24.35
CA THR A 103 -14.03 -40.89 24.33
C THR A 103 -12.72 -41.14 23.57
N LEU A 104 -11.71 -41.46 24.39
CA LEU A 104 -10.59 -42.39 24.17
C LEU A 104 -10.80 -43.46 23.09
N GLY A 105 -9.84 -43.58 22.18
CA GLY A 105 -9.72 -44.69 21.23
C GLY A 105 -8.41 -44.65 20.45
N SER A 106 -7.47 -45.50 20.87
CA SER A 106 -6.17 -45.77 20.26
C SER A 106 -6.22 -46.05 18.74
N HIS A 107 -5.19 -45.63 17.99
CA HIS A 107 -4.20 -46.51 17.34
C HIS A 107 -3.44 -45.80 16.20
N LYS A 108 -2.11 -45.92 16.26
CA LYS A 108 -1.16 -45.64 15.18
C LYS A 108 -1.54 -46.42 13.90
N SER A 109 -1.37 -45.80 12.74
CA SER A 109 -1.10 -46.52 11.50
C SER A 109 -0.21 -45.70 10.57
N PHE A 110 1.03 -46.17 10.43
CA PHE A 110 1.94 -45.85 9.34
C PHE A 110 1.56 -46.73 8.13
N SER A 111 1.51 -46.16 6.93
CA SER A 111 1.79 -46.92 5.69
C SER A 111 2.23 -46.00 4.55
N LYS A 112 3.16 -46.53 3.76
CA LYS A 112 4.02 -45.90 2.75
C LYS A 112 3.37 -45.76 1.36
N HIS A 113 3.92 -44.79 0.61
CA HIS A 113 4.16 -44.71 -0.84
C HIS A 113 3.24 -45.40 -1.86
N LYS A 114 2.79 -44.62 -2.85
CA LYS A 114 3.00 -44.93 -4.27
C LYS A 114 2.96 -43.68 -5.16
N GLN A 115 4.01 -43.49 -5.97
CA GLN A 115 4.08 -42.54 -7.09
C GLN A 115 3.25 -43.07 -8.28
N SER A 116 2.64 -42.16 -9.05
CA SER A 116 2.42 -42.33 -10.50
C SER A 116 2.48 -40.98 -11.23
N ASN A 117 3.13 -40.98 -12.38
CA ASN A 117 3.52 -39.81 -13.19
C ASN A 117 2.38 -39.20 -14.05
N HIS A 118 2.43 -37.86 -14.17
CA HIS A 118 2.19 -36.99 -15.36
C HIS A 118 0.77 -36.82 -15.97
N PRO A 119 0.53 -35.73 -16.74
CA PRO A 119 0.35 -34.34 -16.28
C PRO A 119 -0.98 -33.75 -16.83
N VAL A 120 -1.16 -32.44 -16.65
CA VAL A 120 -2.09 -31.54 -17.36
C VAL A 120 -3.27 -31.03 -16.52
N THR A 121 -3.44 -29.71 -16.70
CA THR A 121 -4.56 -28.81 -16.43
C THR A 121 -4.76 -28.18 -15.04
N GLU A 122 -4.73 -26.85 -15.13
CA GLU A 122 -5.61 -25.88 -14.47
C GLU A 122 -5.16 -25.23 -13.16
N GLU A 123 -4.68 -23.99 -13.36
CA GLU A 123 -5.24 -22.79 -12.72
C GLU A 123 -5.52 -22.88 -11.23
N LYS A 124 -4.48 -22.60 -10.44
CA LYS A 124 -4.63 -22.15 -9.05
C LYS A 124 -4.54 -20.63 -8.93
N GLN A 125 -5.08 -19.88 -9.91
CA GLN A 125 -5.00 -18.41 -9.92
C GLN A 125 -6.29 -17.67 -9.54
N SER A 126 -7.47 -18.31 -9.49
CA SER A 126 -8.73 -17.55 -9.50
C SER A 126 -9.46 -17.40 -8.17
N LYS A 127 -9.08 -18.07 -7.07
CA LYS A 127 -9.93 -18.09 -5.87
C LYS A 127 -9.67 -16.95 -4.87
N ASP A 128 -8.45 -16.42 -4.82
CA ASP A 128 -8.08 -15.34 -3.88
C ASP A 128 -8.01 -13.95 -4.54
N GLU A 129 -8.04 -13.86 -5.88
CA GLU A 129 -7.99 -12.59 -6.62
C GLU A 129 -9.36 -11.92 -6.77
N LEU A 130 -10.41 -12.71 -7.05
CA LEU A 130 -11.80 -12.23 -7.15
C LEU A 130 -12.30 -11.49 -5.90
N PRO A 131 -12.14 -12.01 -4.66
CA PRO A 131 -12.59 -11.31 -3.47
C PRO A 131 -11.81 -10.00 -3.20
N LYS A 132 -10.56 -9.90 -3.67
CA LYS A 132 -9.75 -8.67 -3.53
C LYS A 132 -10.22 -7.58 -4.50
N GLN A 133 -10.49 -7.93 -5.77
CA GLN A 133 -11.02 -6.96 -6.73
C GLN A 133 -12.39 -6.44 -6.31
N ASP A 134 -13.28 -7.31 -5.82
CA ASP A 134 -14.58 -6.91 -5.28
C ASP A 134 -14.44 -5.94 -4.10
N ALA A 135 -13.50 -6.20 -3.18
CA ALA A 135 -13.26 -5.34 -2.03
C ALA A 135 -12.70 -3.97 -2.45
N ILE A 136 -11.78 -3.93 -3.41
CA ILE A 136 -11.24 -2.69 -3.99
C ILE A 136 -12.37 -1.91 -4.68
N GLN A 137 -13.23 -2.57 -5.46
CA GLN A 137 -14.32 -1.90 -6.14
C GLN A 137 -15.33 -1.32 -5.15
N ARG A 138 -15.66 -2.05 -4.08
CA ARG A 138 -16.51 -1.54 -2.99
C ARG A 138 -15.88 -0.34 -2.31
N TYR A 139 -14.58 -0.39 -2.02
CA TYR A 139 -13.84 0.73 -1.46
C TYR A 139 -13.92 1.96 -2.38
N MET A 140 -13.66 1.80 -3.67
CA MET A 140 -13.68 2.90 -4.64
C MET A 140 -15.08 3.44 -4.93
N SER A 141 -16.13 2.67 -4.64
CA SER A 141 -17.53 3.09 -4.77
C SER A 141 -18.02 3.92 -3.58
N ASP A 142 -17.35 3.83 -2.42
CA ASP A 142 -17.64 4.68 -1.27
C ASP A 142 -17.03 6.07 -1.45
N GLU A 143 -17.84 7.12 -1.32
CA GLU A 143 -17.41 8.50 -1.61
C GLU A 143 -16.28 8.98 -0.68
N LYS A 144 -16.31 8.62 0.61
CA LYS A 144 -15.26 9.02 1.55
C LYS A 144 -13.93 8.33 1.22
N SER A 145 -14.00 7.05 0.92
CA SER A 145 -12.87 6.21 0.52
C SER A 145 -12.27 6.66 -0.81
N PHE A 146 -13.13 7.00 -1.79
CA PHE A 146 -12.70 7.59 -3.05
C PHE A 146 -12.06 8.97 -2.87
N ASN A 147 -12.62 9.85 -2.05
CA ASN A 147 -12.02 11.15 -1.74
C ASN A 147 -10.65 11.00 -1.05
N ARG A 148 -10.49 10.00 -0.18
CA ARG A 148 -9.19 9.65 0.41
C ARG A 148 -8.20 9.19 -0.66
N PHE A 149 -8.65 8.38 -1.62
CA PHE A 149 -7.84 7.97 -2.77
C PHE A 149 -7.39 9.17 -3.61
N VAL A 150 -8.32 10.07 -4.00
CA VAL A 150 -8.01 11.29 -4.76
C VAL A 150 -7.00 12.16 -4.01
N THR A 151 -7.23 12.37 -2.71
CA THR A 151 -6.30 13.12 -1.84
C THR A 151 -4.90 12.51 -1.89
N HIS A 152 -4.80 11.19 -1.74
CA HIS A 152 -3.52 10.50 -1.79
C HIS A 152 -2.84 10.61 -3.17
N VAL A 153 -3.57 10.49 -4.28
CA VAL A 153 -3.01 10.68 -5.63
C VAL A 153 -2.40 12.08 -5.76
N VAL A 154 -3.16 13.10 -5.39
CA VAL A 154 -2.78 14.50 -5.53
C VAL A 154 -1.59 14.85 -4.65
N THR A 155 -1.56 14.37 -3.41
CA THR A 155 -0.41 14.61 -2.51
C THR A 155 0.82 13.83 -2.91
N ASN A 156 0.66 12.59 -3.40
CA ASN A 156 1.77 11.78 -3.89
C ASN A 156 2.46 12.45 -5.07
N TYR A 157 1.69 12.96 -6.03
CA TYR A 157 2.22 13.71 -7.18
C TYR A 157 3.05 14.93 -6.77
N GLN A 158 2.62 15.66 -5.72
CA GLN A 158 3.33 16.83 -5.20
C GLN A 158 4.52 16.48 -4.28
N SER A 159 4.62 15.23 -3.83
CA SER A 159 5.61 14.82 -2.84
C SER A 159 6.84 14.20 -3.49
N LEU A 160 7.93 14.12 -2.74
CA LEU A 160 9.06 13.29 -3.14
C LEU A 160 8.63 11.82 -3.25
N PRO A 161 9.22 11.03 -4.17
CA PRO A 161 8.86 9.64 -4.35
C PRO A 161 9.07 8.81 -3.08
N LYS A 162 8.19 7.83 -2.84
CA LYS A 162 8.26 6.92 -1.69
C LYS A 162 9.61 6.20 -1.55
N GLN A 163 10.26 5.88 -2.67
CA GLN A 163 11.60 5.27 -2.72
C GLN A 163 12.68 6.13 -2.04
N ARG A 164 12.38 7.41 -1.77
CA ARG A 164 13.29 8.27 -1.01
C ARG A 164 13.49 7.76 0.42
N ILE A 165 12.52 7.06 1.00
CA ILE A 165 12.65 6.35 2.29
C ILE A 165 13.86 5.41 2.24
N ASP A 166 13.98 4.61 1.18
CA ASP A 166 15.03 3.59 1.04
C ASP A 166 16.43 4.22 0.94
N VAL A 167 16.52 5.48 0.53
CA VAL A 167 17.79 6.23 0.50
C VAL A 167 18.10 6.86 1.86
N LEU A 168 17.08 7.41 2.51
CA LEU A 168 17.24 8.17 3.75
C LEU A 168 17.44 7.26 4.97
N VAL A 169 16.81 6.09 4.98
CA VAL A 169 16.83 5.16 6.11
C VAL A 169 18.26 4.77 6.49
N PHE A 170 19.11 4.41 5.52
CA PHE A 170 20.49 3.99 5.78
C PHE A 170 21.40 5.10 6.30
N LYS A 171 21.02 6.37 6.11
CA LYS A 171 21.75 7.54 6.61
C LYS A 171 21.20 8.04 7.95
N HIS A 172 20.05 7.53 8.39
CA HIS A 172 19.40 8.00 9.60
C HIS A 172 20.02 7.33 10.83
N GLU A 173 20.63 8.11 11.72
CA GLU A 173 21.33 7.59 12.90
C GLU A 173 20.45 6.71 13.80
N GLY A 174 19.19 7.10 14.00
CA GLY A 174 18.24 6.31 14.80
C GLY A 174 17.99 4.92 14.20
N TYR A 175 17.99 4.81 12.87
CA TYR A 175 17.82 3.53 12.19
C TYR A 175 19.06 2.67 12.34
N GLN A 176 20.25 3.24 12.14
CA GLN A 176 21.52 2.54 12.32
C GLN A 176 21.68 1.99 13.76
N ARG A 177 21.32 2.79 14.78
CA ARG A 177 21.32 2.34 16.18
C ARG A 177 20.35 1.17 16.41
N LEU A 178 19.17 1.23 15.80
CA LEU A 178 18.17 0.18 15.94
C LEU A 178 18.62 -1.12 15.23
N GLU A 179 19.21 -1.03 14.04
CA GLU A 179 19.81 -2.20 13.38
C GLU A 179 20.93 -2.82 14.21
N LEU A 180 21.82 -2.01 14.78
CA LEU A 180 22.86 -2.50 15.70
C LEU A 180 22.27 -3.18 16.93
N THR A 181 21.12 -2.71 17.41
CA THR A 181 20.41 -3.34 18.52
C THR A 181 19.81 -4.68 18.11
N LEU A 182 19.09 -4.73 16.99
CA LEU A 182 18.40 -5.93 16.50
C LEU A 182 19.37 -7.04 16.08
N PHE A 183 20.43 -6.68 15.36
CA PHE A 183 21.40 -7.62 14.79
C PHE A 183 22.71 -7.67 15.58
N GLY A 184 22.77 -6.95 16.70
CA GLY A 184 23.85 -7.07 17.67
C GLY A 184 23.83 -8.44 18.36
N GLY A 185 24.97 -8.78 18.96
CA GLY A 185 25.17 -10.09 19.60
C GLY A 185 24.11 -10.43 20.66
N SER A 186 23.72 -9.47 21.50
CA SER A 186 22.79 -9.71 22.60
C SER A 186 21.38 -10.07 22.12
N PHE A 187 20.75 -9.24 21.29
CA PHE A 187 19.37 -9.47 20.86
C PHE A 187 19.24 -10.76 20.03
N VAL A 188 20.17 -11.00 19.11
CA VAL A 188 20.17 -12.22 18.28
C VAL A 188 20.38 -13.48 19.13
N GLN A 189 21.23 -13.42 20.17
CA GLN A 189 21.42 -14.55 21.08
C GLN A 189 20.16 -14.89 21.87
N HIS A 190 19.40 -13.90 22.32
CA HIS A 190 18.20 -14.12 23.14
C HIS A 190 16.97 -14.48 22.30
N TYR A 191 16.74 -13.81 21.18
CA TYR A 191 15.50 -13.92 20.40
C TYR A 191 15.67 -14.62 19.05
N GLY A 192 16.91 -14.86 18.63
CA GLY A 192 17.22 -15.47 17.34
C GLY A 192 17.17 -14.50 16.16
N PHE A 193 17.97 -14.79 15.13
CA PHE A 193 18.06 -13.98 13.92
C PHE A 193 16.72 -13.81 13.20
N ARG A 194 15.89 -14.86 13.18
CA ARG A 194 14.56 -14.81 12.53
C ARG A 194 13.69 -13.72 13.12
N THR A 195 13.71 -13.57 14.45
CA THR A 195 12.93 -12.54 15.14
C THR A 195 13.45 -11.14 14.83
N ALA A 196 14.78 -10.95 14.85
CA ALA A 196 15.41 -9.69 14.46
C ALA A 196 15.06 -9.30 13.02
N TYR A 197 15.13 -10.25 12.09
CA TYR A 197 14.80 -10.05 10.68
C TYR A 197 13.32 -9.68 10.47
N HIS A 198 12.41 -10.35 11.17
CA HIS A 198 10.99 -10.00 11.14
C HIS A 198 10.73 -8.59 11.67
N LEU A 199 11.36 -8.20 12.78
CA LEU A 199 11.23 -6.84 13.33
C LEU A 199 11.78 -5.78 12.38
N HIS A 200 12.87 -6.08 11.67
CA HIS A 200 13.39 -5.20 10.63
C HIS A 200 12.42 -5.07 9.45
N ASN A 201 11.83 -6.16 8.97
CA ASN A 201 10.82 -6.10 7.90
C ASN A 201 9.56 -5.34 8.33
N ASP A 202 9.09 -5.57 9.56
CA ASP A 202 7.98 -4.81 10.16
C ASP A 202 8.30 -3.31 10.20
N LEU A 203 9.55 -2.95 10.53
CA LEU A 203 10.00 -1.56 10.57
C LEU A 203 9.98 -0.92 9.17
N MET A 204 10.52 -1.62 8.17
CA MET A 204 10.51 -1.14 6.78
C MET A 204 9.09 -0.97 6.25
N HIS A 205 8.21 -1.95 6.52
CA HIS A 205 6.79 -1.85 6.20
C HIS A 205 6.15 -0.64 6.91
N ALA A 206 6.45 -0.44 8.20
CA ALA A 206 5.90 0.69 8.96
C ALA A 206 6.32 2.06 8.43
N PHE A 207 7.54 2.22 7.91
CA PHE A 207 7.92 3.47 7.23
C PHE A 207 7.08 3.72 5.99
N HIS A 208 6.91 2.69 5.16
CA HIS A 208 6.16 2.77 3.92
C HIS A 208 4.67 3.03 4.18
N THR A 209 4.08 2.39 5.20
CA THR A 209 2.70 2.64 5.63
C THR A 209 2.53 4.04 6.22
N ALA A 210 3.45 4.50 7.07
CA ALA A 210 3.39 5.84 7.64
C ALA A 210 3.47 6.94 6.57
N PHE A 211 4.26 6.73 5.52
CA PHE A 211 4.32 7.61 4.36
C PHE A 211 2.96 7.68 3.64
N ASP A 212 2.38 6.54 3.27
CA ASP A 212 1.08 6.51 2.58
C ASP A 212 -0.04 7.09 3.46
N ASP A 213 -0.01 6.85 4.78
CA ASP A 213 -0.99 7.40 5.71
C ASP A 213 -0.93 8.93 5.81
N LEU A 214 0.26 9.54 5.69
CA LEU A 214 0.40 10.99 5.64
C LEU A 214 -0.14 11.56 4.33
N LEU A 215 0.22 10.94 3.20
CA LEU A 215 -0.29 11.34 1.89
C LEU A 215 -1.81 11.26 1.83
N ALA A 216 -2.41 10.21 2.39
CA ALA A 216 -3.86 10.02 2.44
C ALA A 216 -4.58 11.06 3.29
N LYS A 217 -3.87 11.73 4.21
CA LYS A 217 -4.38 12.81 5.05
C LYS A 217 -4.21 14.19 4.43
N GLY A 218 -3.60 14.30 3.26
CA GLY A 218 -3.35 15.60 2.63
C GLY A 218 -1.95 16.17 2.89
N THR A 219 -1.06 15.45 3.59
CA THR A 219 0.27 15.96 3.92
C THR A 219 1.22 15.79 2.74
N VAL A 220 1.77 16.90 2.23
CA VAL A 220 2.77 16.89 1.15
C VAL A 220 4.19 16.81 1.73
N LEU A 221 5.00 15.89 1.23
CA LEU A 221 6.38 15.63 1.69
C LEU A 221 7.40 16.09 0.63
N THR A 222 7.67 17.39 0.58
CA THR A 222 8.50 18.01 -0.47
C THR A 222 10.01 17.96 -0.22
N SER A 223 10.47 17.47 0.93
CA SER A 223 11.89 17.46 1.29
C SER A 223 12.30 16.22 2.07
N ASP A 224 13.61 15.90 2.00
CA ASP A 224 14.22 14.84 2.80
C ASP A 224 13.97 15.04 4.31
N GLN A 225 14.05 16.29 4.77
CA GLN A 225 13.79 16.65 6.16
C GLN A 225 12.36 16.30 6.58
N ALA A 226 11.37 16.61 5.73
CA ALA A 226 9.97 16.29 6.01
C ALA A 226 9.75 14.78 6.15
N ILE A 227 10.37 13.97 5.28
CA ILE A 227 10.31 12.51 5.38
C ILE A 227 10.98 12.02 6.67
N GLN A 228 12.16 12.54 7.01
CA GLN A 228 12.86 12.15 8.23
C GLN A 228 12.03 12.46 9.49
N GLU A 229 11.50 13.67 9.61
CA GLU A 229 10.80 14.12 10.82
C GLU A 229 9.40 13.53 10.97
N GLN A 230 8.66 13.38 9.86
CA GLN A 230 7.25 12.97 9.90
C GLN A 230 7.05 11.47 9.66
N VAL A 231 7.99 10.81 8.98
CA VAL A 231 7.90 9.36 8.68
C VAL A 231 8.90 8.58 9.51
N LEU A 232 10.21 8.86 9.37
CA LEU A 232 11.23 7.99 9.94
C LEU A 232 11.31 8.10 11.47
N ALA A 233 11.47 9.31 12.00
CA ALA A 233 11.66 9.52 13.43
C ALA A 233 10.49 9.01 14.29
N PRO A 234 9.21 9.23 13.94
CA PRO A 234 8.09 8.72 14.73
C PRO A 234 7.99 7.19 14.72
N VAL A 235 8.24 6.57 13.56
CA VAL A 235 8.21 5.10 13.42
C VAL A 235 9.38 4.49 14.21
N LEU A 236 10.60 5.04 14.09
CA LEU A 236 11.76 4.58 14.85
C LEU A 236 11.51 4.65 16.35
N LYS A 237 11.02 5.78 16.85
CA LYS A 237 10.69 5.96 18.28
C LYS A 237 9.69 4.89 18.77
N ARG A 238 8.69 4.56 17.96
CA ARG A 238 7.73 3.49 18.29
C ARG A 238 8.39 2.12 18.35
N PHE A 239 9.31 1.82 17.44
CA PHE A 239 10.02 0.54 17.42
C PHE A 239 11.07 0.42 18.53
N GLU A 240 11.79 1.50 18.86
CA GLU A 240 12.67 1.56 20.02
C GLU A 240 11.89 1.19 21.30
N ALA A 241 10.71 1.78 21.49
CA ALA A 241 9.83 1.43 22.61
C ALA A 241 9.35 -0.04 22.56
N LYS A 242 8.96 -0.55 21.38
CA LYS A 242 8.54 -1.95 21.19
C LYS A 242 9.65 -2.95 21.55
N ILE A 243 10.90 -2.63 21.22
CA ILE A 243 12.07 -3.44 21.56
C ILE A 243 12.38 -3.35 23.05
N ALA A 244 12.38 -2.14 23.63
CA ALA A 244 12.63 -1.95 25.06
C ALA A 244 11.65 -2.73 25.95
N VAL A 245 10.36 -2.77 25.60
CA VAL A 245 9.35 -3.56 26.32
C VAL A 245 9.64 -5.07 26.22
N LYS A 246 10.07 -5.55 25.04
CA LYS A 246 10.44 -6.97 24.88
C LYS A 246 11.64 -7.34 25.75
N VAL A 247 12.64 -6.47 25.84
CA VAL A 247 13.83 -6.69 26.67
C VAL A 247 13.49 -6.62 28.16
N GLY A 248 12.78 -5.58 28.61
CA GLY A 248 12.45 -5.40 30.03
C GLY A 248 11.53 -6.48 30.61
N ASN A 249 10.62 -7.04 29.81
CA ASN A 249 9.75 -8.13 30.26
C ASN A 249 10.51 -9.46 30.51
N ASP A 250 11.69 -9.64 29.92
CA ASP A 250 12.50 -10.83 30.13
C ASP A 250 13.49 -10.66 31.30
N ASP A 251 13.97 -9.43 31.55
CA ASP A 251 14.81 -9.12 32.71
C ASP A 251 14.02 -9.33 34.03
N GLU A 252 12.73 -8.98 34.09
CA GLU A 252 11.88 -9.23 35.27
C GLU A 252 11.59 -10.73 35.51
N GLN A 253 11.59 -11.56 34.45
CA GLN A 253 11.44 -13.01 34.58
C GLN A 253 12.76 -13.71 34.96
N ALA A 254 13.91 -13.13 34.60
CA ALA A 254 15.22 -13.63 34.97
C ALA A 254 15.59 -13.34 36.43
N GLU A 255 15.09 -12.25 37.02
CA GLU A 255 15.32 -11.89 38.44
C GLU A 255 14.36 -12.57 39.44
N SER A 256 13.39 -13.38 38.96
CA SER A 256 12.41 -14.08 39.80
C SER A 256 12.71 -15.57 40.05
N LEU A 257 13.95 -16.04 39.81
CA LEU A 257 14.42 -17.40 40.09
C LEU A 257 15.46 -17.45 41.21
#